data_AF-A0A4S2B029-F1
#
_entry.id   AF-A0A4S2B029-F1
#
_cell.length_a   1.000
_cell.length_b   1.000
_cell.length_c   1.000
_cell.angle_alpha   90.00
_cell.angle_beta   90.00
_cell.angle_gamma   90.00
#
_symmetry.space_group_name_H-M   'P 1'
#
loop_
_entity.id
_entity.type
_entity.pdbx_description
1 polymer ?
#
loop_
_entity_poly.entity_id
_entity_poly.type
_entity_poly.pdbx_seq_one_letter_code
_entity_poly.pdbx_strand_id
1 'polypeptide(L)'
;MLEVRYEDGNLQRLFAELEPKRRTQALKGGFRKAANKVRKKAVDNLREAIHTDKDLEKGVRAIVFKQKAGFRVTIGTKKAGKNGKGEAGMHTNRRGLKKPVLIWAEEGTKSRTTKSSGGKRSARYRAAHSTGSMPRFGFMAKTRDEVRDTVTEDMHKMVTENVERIAKKYGCK
;
A
#
# COMPACT_ATOMS: atom_id res chain seq x y z
N MET A 1 19.17 -15.89 24.99
CA MET A 1 18.54 -14.75 24.30
C MET A 1 19.67 -13.78 23.98
N LEU A 2 20.13 -13.71 22.72
CA LEU A 2 21.22 -12.81 22.33
C LEU A 2 20.63 -11.39 22.25
N GLU A 3 20.85 -10.59 23.29
CA GLU A 3 20.64 -9.14 23.22
C GLU A 3 21.62 -8.56 22.20
N VAL A 4 21.12 -8.31 20.98
CA VAL A 4 21.84 -7.46 20.02
C VAL A 4 21.82 -6.06 20.60
N ARG A 5 22.85 -5.71 21.39
CA ARG A 5 23.09 -4.33 21.82
C ARG A 5 23.38 -3.52 20.56
N TYR A 6 22.38 -2.74 20.15
CA TYR A 6 22.52 -1.79 19.07
C TYR A 6 23.47 -0.67 19.54
N GLU A 7 24.74 -0.72 19.12
CA GLU A 7 25.70 0.36 19.37
C GLU A 7 25.39 1.57 18.47
N ASP A 8 24.45 2.37 18.95
CA ASP A 8 23.91 3.53 18.24
C ASP A 8 24.88 4.72 18.23
N GLY A 9 25.93 4.69 19.06
CA GLY A 9 26.83 5.83 19.28
C GLY A 9 27.57 6.29 18.02
N ASN A 10 28.05 5.37 17.19
CA ASN A 10 28.72 5.71 15.94
C ASN A 10 27.72 6.24 14.90
N LEU A 11 26.51 5.66 14.83
CA LEU A 11 25.47 6.13 13.93
C LEU A 11 24.99 7.54 14.29
N GLN A 12 24.83 7.81 15.59
CA GLN A 12 24.47 9.14 16.09
C GLN A 12 25.55 10.18 15.80
N ARG A 13 26.83 9.83 15.90
CA ARG A 13 27.96 10.70 15.51
C ARG A 13 27.95 10.99 14.02
N LEU A 14 27.86 9.96 13.16
CA LEU A 14 27.75 10.10 11.71
C LEU A 14 26.52 10.93 11.31
N PHE A 15 25.40 10.75 12.00
CA PHE A 15 24.19 11.52 11.76
C PHE A 15 24.35 12.98 12.20
N ALA A 16 25.06 13.25 13.30
CA ALA A 16 25.36 14.58 13.78
C ALA A 16 26.33 15.34 12.84
N GLU A 17 27.25 14.65 12.18
CA GLU A 17 28.14 15.28 11.19
C GLU A 17 27.42 15.69 9.90
N LEU A 18 26.29 15.04 9.57
CA LEU A 18 25.51 15.40 8.40
C LEU A 18 24.81 16.75 8.58
N GLU A 19 24.81 17.56 7.51
CA GLU A 19 23.98 18.78 7.41
C GLU A 19 22.49 18.44 7.66
N PRO A 20 21.69 19.32 8.32
CA PRO A 20 20.27 19.06 8.63
C PRO A 20 19.41 18.60 7.42
N LYS A 21 19.69 19.13 6.22
CA LYS A 21 19.01 18.72 4.98
C LYS A 21 19.33 17.26 4.62
N ARG A 22 20.58 16.84 4.83
CA ARG A 22 21.08 15.47 4.54
C ARG A 22 20.60 14.47 5.58
N ARG A 23 20.53 14.86 6.85
CA ARG A 23 19.88 14.08 7.93
C ARG A 23 18.45 13.69 7.55
N THR A 24 17.67 14.68 7.14
CA THR A 24 16.28 14.46 6.71
C THR A 24 16.19 13.59 5.46
N GLN A 25 17.11 13.76 4.51
CA GLN A 25 17.20 12.91 3.31
C GLN A 25 17.54 11.46 3.67
N ALA A 26 18.43 11.24 4.64
CA ALA A 26 18.84 9.93 5.10
C ALA A 26 17.69 9.16 5.76
N LEU A 27 16.99 9.79 6.71
CA LEU A 27 15.83 9.17 7.35
C LEU A 27 14.72 8.86 6.33
N LYS A 28 14.39 9.83 5.46
CA LYS A 28 13.35 9.63 4.43
C LYS A 28 13.73 8.54 3.43
N GLY A 29 15.00 8.36 3.11
CA GLY A 29 15.46 7.28 2.24
C GLY A 29 15.26 5.90 2.88
N GLY A 30 15.61 5.74 4.16
CA GLY A 30 15.37 4.53 4.92
C GLY A 30 13.88 4.19 5.02
N PHE A 31 13.04 5.16 5.40
CA PHE A 31 11.59 4.96 5.43
C PHE A 31 10.99 4.61 4.07
N ARG A 32 11.49 5.17 2.97
CA ARG A 32 11.04 4.80 1.61
C ARG A 32 11.38 3.36 1.28
N LYS A 33 12.58 2.89 1.64
CA LYS A 33 12.98 1.49 1.43
C LYS A 33 12.09 0.54 2.23
N ALA A 34 11.91 0.80 3.53
CA ALA A 34 11.03 0.02 4.40
C ALA A 34 9.58 0.01 3.87
N ALA A 35 9.05 1.17 3.50
CA ALA A 35 7.71 1.29 2.92
C ALA A 35 7.54 0.49 1.62
N ASN A 36 8.57 0.48 0.76
CA ASN A 36 8.55 -0.30 -0.48
C ASN A 36 8.64 -1.80 -0.22
N LYS A 37 9.37 -2.23 0.82
CA LYS A 37 9.41 -3.64 1.24
C LYS A 37 8.02 -4.11 1.69
N VAL A 38 7.36 -3.36 2.56
CA VAL A 38 5.98 -3.65 3.00
C VAL A 38 4.99 -3.59 1.83
N ARG A 39 5.13 -2.60 0.93
CA ARG A 39 4.30 -2.52 -0.28
C ARG A 39 4.48 -3.74 -1.18
N LYS A 40 5.70 -4.25 -1.34
CA LYS A 40 5.96 -5.45 -2.15
C LYS A 40 5.22 -6.64 -1.56
N LYS A 41 5.31 -6.85 -0.25
CA LYS A 41 4.57 -7.90 0.45
C LYS A 41 3.05 -7.76 0.28
N ALA A 42 2.51 -6.54 0.35
CA ALA A 42 1.10 -6.28 0.06
C ALA A 42 0.69 -6.63 -1.37
N VAL A 43 1.56 -6.36 -2.35
CA VAL A 43 1.33 -6.74 -3.75
C VAL A 43 1.40 -8.26 -3.93
N ASP A 44 2.33 -8.93 -3.25
CA ASP A 44 2.43 -10.40 -3.31
C ASP A 44 1.17 -11.05 -2.71
N ASN A 45 0.70 -10.59 -1.55
CA ASN A 45 -0.57 -11.03 -0.96
C ASN A 45 -1.79 -10.71 -1.84
N LEU A 46 -1.78 -9.59 -2.55
CA LEU A 46 -2.82 -9.24 -3.50
C LEU A 46 -2.86 -10.22 -4.70
N ARG A 47 -1.69 -10.62 -5.22
CA ARG A 47 -1.56 -11.59 -6.32
C ARG A 47 -2.04 -12.98 -5.93
N GLU A 48 -1.87 -13.36 -4.67
CA GLU A 48 -2.41 -14.61 -4.12
C GLU A 48 -3.94 -14.55 -3.96
N ALA A 49 -4.48 -13.38 -3.63
CA ALA A 49 -5.91 -13.21 -3.38
C ALA A 49 -6.76 -13.18 -4.66
N ILE A 50 -6.32 -12.43 -5.67
CA ILE A 50 -7.08 -12.23 -6.92
C ILE A 50 -6.15 -12.19 -8.13
N HIS A 51 -6.71 -12.42 -9.32
CA HIS A 51 -5.97 -12.14 -10.55
C HIS A 51 -5.72 -10.64 -10.68
N THR A 52 -4.45 -10.25 -10.80
CA THR A 52 -4.01 -8.85 -10.85
C THR A 52 -3.29 -8.50 -12.13
N ASP A 53 -3.33 -7.22 -12.50
CA ASP A 53 -2.47 -6.62 -13.52
C ASP A 53 -1.59 -5.51 -12.92
N LYS A 54 -0.63 -5.00 -13.71
CA LYS A 54 0.28 -3.94 -13.28
C LYS A 54 -0.43 -2.63 -12.90
N ASP A 55 -1.61 -2.35 -13.46
CA ASP A 55 -2.35 -1.12 -13.15
C ASP A 55 -3.12 -1.22 -11.84
N LEU A 56 -3.62 -2.42 -11.52
CA LEU A 56 -4.21 -2.75 -10.24
C LEU A 56 -3.15 -2.70 -9.14
N GLU A 57 -1.96 -3.27 -9.36
CA GLU A 57 -0.84 -3.24 -8.39
C GLU A 57 -0.34 -1.82 -8.06
N LYS A 58 -0.41 -0.87 -9.01
CA LYS A 58 -0.14 0.56 -8.75
C LYS A 58 -1.12 1.18 -7.75
N GLY A 59 -2.27 0.54 -7.56
CA GLY A 59 -3.25 0.92 -6.55
C GLY A 59 -2.76 0.72 -5.12
N VAL A 60 -1.81 -0.20 -4.86
CA VAL A 60 -1.18 -0.33 -3.55
C VAL A 60 -0.05 0.71 -3.45
N ARG A 61 -0.19 1.67 -2.53
CA ARG A 61 0.69 2.84 -2.42
C ARG A 61 1.45 2.86 -1.11
N ALA A 62 2.76 3.06 -1.21
CA ALA A 62 3.63 3.42 -0.11
C ALA A 62 3.69 4.96 0.03
N ILE A 63 3.37 5.48 1.21
CA ILE A 63 3.40 6.92 1.50
C ILE A 63 4.27 7.14 2.73
N VAL A 64 5.41 7.81 2.53
CA VAL A 64 6.27 8.29 3.63
C VAL A 64 5.78 9.67 4.06
N PHE A 65 5.62 9.88 5.37
CA PHE A 65 5.09 11.14 5.89
C PHE A 65 6.10 12.29 5.72
N LYS A 66 5.60 13.50 5.44
CA LYS A 66 6.45 14.67 5.19
C LYS A 66 7.02 15.28 6.48
N GLN A 67 6.18 15.35 7.52
CA GLN A 67 6.43 16.02 8.81
C GLN A 67 6.60 15.03 9.97
N LYS A 68 6.07 13.82 9.87
CA LYS A 68 6.18 12.77 10.89
C LYS A 68 7.18 11.70 10.43
N ALA A 69 7.86 11.04 11.36
CA ALA A 69 8.66 9.86 11.05
C ALA A 69 7.75 8.67 10.70
N GLY A 70 8.19 7.82 9.77
CA GLY A 70 7.46 6.62 9.36
C GLY A 70 6.69 6.73 8.04
N PHE A 71 5.90 5.70 7.78
CA PHE A 71 5.20 5.51 6.51
C PHE A 71 3.87 4.78 6.72
N ARG A 72 3.02 4.80 5.69
CA ARG A 72 1.85 3.93 5.57
C ARG A 72 1.81 3.27 4.21
N VAL A 73 1.33 2.04 4.15
CA VAL A 73 0.96 1.36 2.92
C VAL A 73 -0.55 1.30 2.86
N THR A 74 -1.15 1.76 1.76
CA THR A 74 -2.61 1.92 1.64
C THR A 74 -3.08 1.62 0.23
N ILE A 75 -4.36 1.27 0.11
CA ILE A 75 -5.06 1.24 -1.17
C ILE A 75 -5.31 2.69 -1.60
N GLY A 76 -4.91 3.02 -2.82
CA GLY A 76 -4.88 4.35 -3.41
C GLY A 76 -5.96 4.59 -4.46
N THR A 77 -7.06 3.84 -4.43
CA THR A 77 -8.19 4.02 -5.34
C THR A 77 -8.97 5.27 -4.96
N LYS A 78 -8.56 6.43 -5.47
CA LYS A 78 -9.37 7.66 -5.41
C LYS A 78 -10.17 7.79 -6.70
N LYS A 79 -11.34 8.44 -6.62
CA LYS A 79 -12.07 8.84 -7.83
C LYS A 79 -11.15 9.70 -8.71
N ALA A 80 -11.16 9.47 -10.02
CA ALA A 80 -10.40 10.27 -10.98
C ALA A 80 -10.76 11.76 -10.82
N GLY A 81 -9.77 12.64 -10.70
CA GLY A 81 -9.99 14.07 -10.95
C GLY A 81 -10.23 14.31 -12.45
N LYS A 82 -10.59 15.55 -12.82
CA LYS A 82 -10.85 15.96 -14.23
C LYS A 82 -9.70 15.60 -15.21
N ASN A 83 -8.48 15.43 -14.70
CA ASN A 83 -7.27 15.15 -15.48
C ASN A 83 -6.83 13.66 -15.43
N GLY A 84 -7.71 12.72 -15.06
CA GLY A 84 -7.39 11.30 -14.91
C GLY A 84 -6.48 10.95 -13.71
N LYS A 85 -5.92 11.96 -13.03
CA LYS A 85 -5.14 11.81 -11.79
C LYS A 85 -6.06 11.27 -10.69
N GLY A 86 -5.91 9.99 -10.35
CA GLY A 86 -6.71 9.30 -9.33
C GLY A 86 -7.03 7.85 -9.67
N GLU A 87 -7.04 7.51 -10.96
CA GLU A 87 -7.46 6.18 -11.46
C GLU A 87 -6.50 5.03 -11.17
N ALA A 88 -5.30 5.30 -10.64
CA ALA A 88 -4.35 4.24 -10.33
C ALA A 88 -4.94 3.27 -9.29
N GLY A 89 -5.01 1.98 -9.65
CA GLY A 89 -5.69 0.94 -8.89
C GLY A 89 -7.16 0.68 -9.26
N MET A 90 -7.71 1.40 -10.25
CA MET A 90 -9.05 1.13 -10.78
C MET A 90 -8.98 0.14 -11.94
N HIS A 91 -9.74 -0.93 -11.86
CA HIS A 91 -9.88 -1.87 -12.97
C HIS A 91 -10.90 -1.34 -13.99
N THR A 92 -10.57 -1.41 -15.28
CA THR A 92 -11.50 -1.06 -16.36
C THR A 92 -12.27 -2.31 -16.77
N ASN A 93 -13.59 -2.31 -16.59
CA ASN A 93 -14.38 -3.46 -17.00
C ASN A 93 -14.60 -3.50 -18.54
N ARG A 94 -15.16 -4.62 -19.05
CA ARG A 94 -15.52 -4.78 -20.47
C ARG A 94 -16.47 -3.71 -21.06
N ARG A 95 -17.10 -2.89 -20.22
CA ARG A 95 -17.97 -1.78 -20.63
C ARG A 95 -17.25 -0.42 -20.55
N GLY A 96 -15.92 -0.40 -20.37
CA GLY A 96 -15.12 0.81 -20.23
C GLY A 96 -15.27 1.53 -18.87
N LEU A 97 -15.98 0.95 -17.91
CA LEU A 97 -16.23 1.58 -16.61
C LEU A 97 -15.13 1.24 -15.61
N LYS A 98 -14.60 2.27 -14.94
CA LYS A 98 -13.63 2.12 -13.85
C LYS A 98 -14.29 1.59 -12.58
N LYS A 99 -13.67 0.59 -11.95
CA LYS A 99 -14.17 -0.11 -10.76
C LYS A 99 -13.09 -0.15 -9.67
N PRO A 100 -13.44 0.17 -8.40
CA PRO A 100 -12.49 0.17 -7.28
C PRO A 100 -12.29 -1.25 -6.73
N VAL A 101 -11.78 -2.15 -7.58
CA VAL A 101 -11.67 -3.58 -7.27
C VAL A 101 -10.80 -3.84 -6.03
N LEU A 102 -9.77 -3.03 -5.76
CA LEU A 102 -8.95 -3.21 -4.56
C LEU A 102 -9.70 -2.97 -3.25
N ILE A 103 -10.56 -1.94 -3.18
CA ILE A 103 -11.38 -1.72 -1.97
C ILE A 103 -12.33 -2.90 -1.79
N TRP A 104 -12.95 -3.35 -2.89
CA TRP A 104 -13.85 -4.51 -2.85
C TRP A 104 -13.12 -5.80 -2.49
N ALA A 105 -11.86 -5.97 -2.90
CA ALA A 105 -11.06 -7.10 -2.51
C ALA A 105 -10.69 -7.06 -1.02
N GLU A 106 -10.45 -5.86 -0.47
CA GLU A 106 -10.11 -5.69 0.94
C GLU A 106 -11.31 -5.81 1.89
N GLU A 107 -12.47 -5.28 1.50
CA GLU A 107 -13.65 -5.16 2.37
C GLU A 107 -14.78 -6.14 2.01
N GLY A 108 -14.77 -6.67 0.78
CA GLY A 108 -15.91 -7.36 0.19
C GLY A 108 -16.93 -6.37 -0.40
N THR A 109 -18.03 -6.90 -0.94
CA THR A 109 -19.16 -6.08 -1.40
C THR A 109 -20.48 -6.62 -0.86
N LYS A 110 -21.48 -5.73 -0.77
CA LYS A 110 -22.85 -6.14 -0.48
C LYS A 110 -23.38 -7.05 -1.59
N SER A 111 -24.28 -7.96 -1.23
CA SER A 111 -25.01 -8.78 -2.20
C SER A 111 -25.77 -7.87 -3.17
N ARG A 112 -25.73 -8.22 -4.46
CA ARG A 112 -26.35 -7.44 -5.53
C ARG A 112 -27.50 -8.24 -6.12
N THR A 113 -28.61 -7.58 -6.38
CA THR A 113 -29.76 -8.16 -7.09
C THR A 113 -30.03 -7.39 -8.37
N THR A 114 -30.51 -8.08 -9.40
CA THR A 114 -31.03 -7.39 -10.59
C THR A 114 -32.27 -6.60 -10.23
N LYS A 115 -32.42 -5.41 -10.85
CA LYS A 115 -33.66 -4.65 -10.68
C LYS A 115 -34.81 -5.46 -11.27
N SER A 116 -35.88 -5.64 -10.49
CA SER A 116 -37.15 -6.12 -11.04
C SER A 116 -37.59 -5.12 -12.11
N SER A 117 -37.69 -5.57 -13.35
CA SER A 117 -38.28 -4.75 -14.39
C SER A 117 -39.79 -4.77 -14.20
N GLY A 118 -40.33 -3.67 -13.68
CA GLY A 118 -41.56 -3.10 -14.21
C GLY A 118 -42.71 -2.91 -13.23
N GLY A 119 -43.40 -1.77 -13.40
CA GLY A 119 -44.75 -1.57 -12.91
C GLY A 119 -45.78 -2.49 -13.60
N LYS A 120 -47.06 -2.23 -13.32
CA LYS A 120 -48.24 -3.12 -13.50
C LYS A 120 -48.41 -3.88 -14.84
N ARG A 121 -47.68 -3.59 -15.93
CA ARG A 121 -47.76 -4.31 -17.22
C ARG A 121 -46.65 -5.34 -17.46
N SER A 122 -45.80 -5.60 -16.46
CA SER A 122 -44.53 -6.33 -16.63
C SER A 122 -44.55 -7.81 -16.24
N ALA A 123 -45.72 -8.45 -16.17
CA ALA A 123 -45.84 -9.88 -15.82
C ALA A 123 -45.10 -10.84 -16.78
N ARG A 124 -44.53 -10.32 -17.87
CA ARG A 124 -43.73 -11.05 -18.88
C ARG A 124 -42.21 -10.88 -18.75
N TYR A 125 -41.70 -10.11 -17.78
CA TYR A 125 -40.27 -9.85 -17.63
C TYR A 125 -39.64 -10.59 -16.44
N ARG A 126 -38.38 -11.03 -16.61
CA ARG A 126 -37.63 -11.87 -15.66
C ARG A 126 -37.71 -11.33 -14.23
N ALA A 127 -38.02 -12.22 -13.29
CA ALA A 127 -37.95 -11.92 -11.87
C ALA A 127 -36.55 -11.42 -11.47
N ALA A 128 -36.53 -10.48 -10.51
CA ALA A 128 -35.30 -10.05 -9.88
C ALA A 128 -34.61 -11.28 -9.26
N HIS A 129 -33.32 -11.41 -9.51
CA HIS A 129 -32.51 -12.51 -8.99
C HIS A 129 -31.19 -11.99 -8.43
N SER A 130 -30.63 -12.74 -7.49
CA SER A 130 -29.31 -12.46 -6.94
C SER A 130 -28.22 -12.61 -8.00
N THR A 131 -27.31 -11.65 -8.02
CA THR A 131 -26.09 -11.63 -8.84
C THR A 131 -24.82 -11.76 -7.98
N GLY A 132 -25.02 -12.13 -6.70
CA GLY A 132 -23.96 -12.39 -5.73
C GLY A 132 -23.23 -11.15 -5.24
N SER A 133 -22.21 -11.41 -4.43
CA SER A 133 -21.25 -10.46 -3.88
C SER A 133 -19.83 -10.91 -4.19
N MET A 134 -18.90 -9.96 -4.19
CA MET A 134 -17.47 -10.23 -4.10
C MET A 134 -17.11 -10.54 -2.64
N PRO A 135 -16.44 -11.67 -2.35
CA PRO A 135 -15.98 -12.01 -1.01
C PRO A 135 -14.87 -11.06 -0.55
N ARG A 136 -14.68 -10.98 0.77
CA ARG A 136 -13.58 -10.24 1.38
C ARG A 136 -12.31 -11.11 1.36
N PHE A 137 -11.24 -10.62 0.74
CA PHE A 137 -9.92 -11.28 0.73
C PHE A 137 -8.99 -10.75 1.83
N GLY A 138 -9.08 -9.47 2.18
CA GLY A 138 -8.33 -8.91 3.33
C GLY A 138 -6.81 -8.93 3.18
N PHE A 139 -6.28 -8.76 1.97
CA PHE A 139 -4.85 -8.86 1.69
C PHE A 139 -4.01 -7.80 2.44
N MET A 140 -4.57 -6.62 2.74
CA MET A 140 -3.88 -5.62 3.56
C MET A 140 -3.84 -6.02 5.03
N ALA A 141 -4.91 -6.64 5.54
CA ALA A 141 -4.94 -7.20 6.89
C ALA A 141 -3.90 -8.33 7.04
N LYS A 142 -3.87 -9.28 6.08
CA LYS A 142 -2.84 -10.32 6.01
C LYS A 142 -1.44 -9.73 6.02
N THR A 143 -1.19 -8.72 5.19
CA THR A 143 0.11 -8.05 5.13
C THR A 143 0.50 -7.43 6.47
N ARG A 144 -0.43 -6.74 7.14
CA ARG A 144 -0.18 -6.14 8.45
C ARG A 144 0.28 -7.20 9.44
N ASP A 145 -0.40 -8.34 9.47
CA ASP A 145 -0.13 -9.40 10.43
C ASP A 145 1.22 -10.08 10.15
N GLU A 146 1.59 -10.27 8.89
CA GLU A 146 2.89 -10.84 8.50
C GLU A 146 4.10 -9.91 8.73
N VAL A 147 3.92 -8.60 8.60
CA VAL A 147 5.02 -7.64 8.79
C VAL A 147 5.11 -7.09 10.20
N ARG A 148 4.12 -7.36 11.07
CA ARG A 148 3.98 -6.71 12.38
C ARG A 148 5.25 -6.78 13.22
N ASP A 149 5.87 -7.96 13.25
CA ASP A 149 7.00 -8.23 14.14
C ASP A 149 8.34 -7.84 13.50
N THR A 150 8.40 -7.76 12.16
CA THR A 150 9.63 -7.51 11.40
C THR A 150 9.78 -6.06 10.94
N VAL A 151 8.69 -5.29 10.84
CA VAL A 151 8.70 -3.94 10.24
C VAL A 151 9.56 -2.95 11.02
N THR A 152 9.61 -3.07 12.34
CA THR A 152 10.41 -2.19 13.20
C THR A 152 11.90 -2.45 12.98
N GLU A 153 12.33 -3.71 13.03
CA GLU A 153 13.71 -4.11 12.78
C GLU A 153 14.15 -3.73 11.35
N ASP A 154 13.31 -4.04 10.36
CA ASP A 154 13.55 -3.65 8.96
C ASP A 154 13.70 -2.14 8.80
N MET A 155 12.90 -1.36 9.51
CA MET A 155 12.98 0.10 9.50
C MET A 155 14.32 0.58 10.10
N HIS A 156 14.72 0.05 11.25
CA HIS A 156 16.01 0.38 11.87
C HIS A 156 17.17 0.05 10.94
N LYS A 157 17.20 -1.17 10.39
CA LYS A 157 18.22 -1.61 9.44
C LYS A 157 18.28 -0.71 8.21
N MET A 158 17.14 -0.44 7.57
CA MET A 158 17.09 0.36 6.33
C MET A 158 17.44 1.84 6.55
N VAL A 159 17.16 2.37 7.74
CA VAL A 159 17.59 3.72 8.14
C VAL A 159 19.11 3.74 8.35
N THR A 160 19.64 2.79 9.13
CA THR A 160 21.08 2.65 9.41
C THR A 160 21.89 2.58 8.12
N GLU A 161 21.59 1.59 7.26
CA GLU A 161 22.26 1.41 5.97
C GLU A 161 22.18 2.67 5.09
N ASN A 162 21.08 3.42 5.17
CA ASN A 162 20.90 4.60 4.34
C ASN A 162 21.63 5.83 4.89
N VAL A 163 21.79 5.95 6.21
CA VAL A 163 22.63 6.96 6.86
C VAL A 163 24.09 6.70 6.52
N GLU A 164 24.58 5.48 6.72
CA GLU A 164 25.96 5.10 6.38
C GLU A 164 26.29 5.36 4.91
N ARG A 165 25.39 4.96 4.00
CA ARG A 165 25.56 5.20 2.57
C ARG A 165 25.66 6.68 2.22
N ILE A 166 24.92 7.55 2.92
CA ILE A 166 24.96 9.00 2.69
C ILE A 166 26.20 9.60 3.33
N ALA A 167 26.54 9.22 4.55
CA ALA A 167 27.76 9.65 5.23
C ALA A 167 29.00 9.33 4.40
N LYS A 168 29.13 8.07 3.92
CA LYS A 168 30.20 7.64 3.00
C LYS A 168 30.24 8.47 1.70
N LYS A 169 29.07 8.83 1.16
CA LYS A 169 28.99 9.62 -0.07
C LYS A 169 29.49 11.06 0.12
N TYR A 170 29.34 11.62 1.33
CA TYR A 170 29.69 13.01 1.63
C TYR A 170 30.95 13.14 2.49
N GLY A 171 31.66 12.05 2.76
CA GLY A 171 32.98 12.07 3.40
C GLY A 171 32.95 12.31 4.91
N CYS A 172 31.80 12.13 5.58
CA CYS A 172 31.73 12.07 7.04
C CYS A 172 32.47 10.80 7.52
N LYS A 173 33.31 10.92 8.54
CA LYS A 173 34.21 9.84 9.00
C LYS A 173 33.87 9.46 10.43
#